data_AF-T1BX21-F1
#
_entry.id   AF-T1BX21-F1
#
_cell.length_a   1.000
_cell.length_b   1.000
_cell.length_c   1.000
_cell.angle_alpha   90.00
_cell.angle_beta   90.00
_cell.angle_gamma   90.00
#
_symmetry.space_group_name_H-M   'P 1'
#
loop_
_entity.id
_entity.type
_entity.pdbx_description
1 polymer ?
#
loop_
_entity_poly.entity_id
_entity_poly.type
_entity_poly.pdbx_seq_one_letter_code
_entity_poly.pdbx_strand_id
1 'polypeptide(L)'
;GNKVMGALYRGVWVNAILALVGFYFATEHFLGDIKYFYAAILGVAVTLALMYITDYYTSGRFKPTLGISSASQTGHATNIIAGFAVALKSTGWPVIVISVGVLGAYSIAGIYGIGVAAMALVSMAGMIVTLDSFGPITDNAGGIAEMADMPESVRAVTDPLDAVGNTTKAVTK
;
A
#
# COMPACT_ATOMS: atom_id res chain seq x y z
N GLY A 1 11.25 6.93 -10.90
CA GLY A 1 9.89 6.37 -10.78
C GLY A 1 9.85 4.85 -10.82
N ASN A 2 9.67 4.23 -12.00
CA ASN A 2 9.30 2.80 -12.11
C ASN A 2 10.25 1.79 -11.44
N LYS A 3 11.58 2.04 -11.44
CA LYS A 3 12.55 1.14 -10.79
C LYS A 3 12.45 1.14 -9.25
N VAL A 4 12.13 2.29 -8.65
CA VAL A 4 12.06 2.46 -7.19
C VAL A 4 10.82 1.77 -6.64
N MET A 5 9.65 2.04 -7.23
CA MET A 5 8.42 1.40 -6.78
C MET A 5 8.47 -0.12 -6.98
N GLY A 6 9.07 -0.59 -8.07
CA GLY A 6 9.33 -2.02 -8.27
C GLY A 6 10.21 -2.65 -7.18
N ALA A 7 11.22 -1.93 -6.67
CA ALA A 7 12.05 -2.41 -5.56
C ALA A 7 11.26 -2.50 -4.25
N LEU A 8 10.43 -1.50 -3.94
CA LEU A 8 9.58 -1.48 -2.76
C LEU A 8 8.56 -2.63 -2.78
N TYR A 9 7.92 -2.89 -3.92
CA TYR A 9 7.02 -4.04 -4.10
C TYR A 9 7.72 -5.38 -3.92
N ARG A 10 8.97 -5.53 -4.39
CA ARG A 10 9.75 -6.75 -4.12
C ARG A 10 9.94 -6.97 -2.62
N GLY A 11 10.24 -5.91 -1.87
CA GLY A 11 10.34 -5.99 -0.41
C GLY A 11 9.04 -6.48 0.24
N VAL A 12 7.89 -5.97 -0.20
CA VAL A 12 6.58 -6.41 0.28
C VAL A 12 6.32 -7.88 -0.04
N TRP A 13 6.64 -8.34 -1.25
CA TRP A 13 6.49 -9.74 -1.62
C TRP A 13 7.40 -10.67 -0.81
N VAL A 14 8.65 -10.27 -0.58
CA VAL A 14 9.55 -11.04 0.29
C VAL A 14 9.00 -11.12 1.70
N ASN A 15 8.55 -9.99 2.26
CA ASN A 15 7.95 -9.96 3.61
C ASN A 15 6.67 -10.82 3.68
N ALA A 16 5.83 -10.79 2.65
CA ALA A 16 4.61 -11.59 2.58
C ALA A 16 4.92 -13.10 2.56
N ILE A 17 5.90 -13.52 1.77
CA ILE A 17 6.33 -14.93 1.72
C ILE A 17 6.89 -15.36 3.08
N LEU A 18 7.77 -14.55 3.67
CA LEU A 18 8.34 -14.84 4.99
C LEU A 18 7.25 -14.92 6.07
N ALA A 19 6.28 -14.00 6.05
CA ALA A 19 5.14 -14.02 6.95
C ALA A 19 4.32 -15.31 6.78
N LEU A 20 3.99 -15.72 5.55
CA LEU A 20 3.25 -16.96 5.30
C LEU A 20 4.01 -18.20 5.77
N VAL A 21 5.32 -18.28 5.56
CA VAL A 21 6.15 -19.37 6.09
C VAL A 21 6.08 -19.39 7.63
N GLY A 22 6.18 -18.23 8.28
CA GLY A 22 6.02 -18.12 9.73
C GLY A 22 4.64 -18.55 10.22
N PHE A 23 3.57 -18.14 9.53
CA PHE A 23 2.19 -18.53 9.87
C PHE A 23 1.94 -20.02 9.67
N TYR A 24 2.53 -20.65 8.66
CA TYR A 24 2.42 -22.08 8.48
C TYR A 24 2.89 -22.84 9.72
N PHE A 25 4.13 -22.59 10.16
CA PHE A 25 4.68 -23.23 11.35
C PHE A 25 3.94 -22.84 12.63
N ALA A 26 3.56 -21.57 12.78
CA ALA A 26 2.86 -21.10 13.98
C ALA A 26 1.45 -21.73 14.10
N THR A 27 0.69 -21.77 13.02
CA THR A 27 -0.67 -22.33 13.04
C THR A 27 -0.65 -23.85 13.20
N GLU A 28 0.31 -24.54 12.57
CA GLU A 28 0.48 -25.98 12.75
C GLU A 28 0.88 -26.33 14.19
N HIS A 29 1.87 -25.63 14.77
CA HIS A 29 2.40 -25.96 16.09
C HIS A 29 1.45 -25.56 17.24
N PHE A 30 0.83 -24.37 17.17
CA PHE A 30 0.03 -23.85 18.28
C PHE A 30 -1.46 -24.14 18.16
N LEU A 31 -2.01 -24.25 16.94
CA LEU A 31 -3.45 -24.40 16.72
C LEU A 31 -3.82 -25.80 16.17
N GLY A 32 -2.86 -26.54 15.62
CA GLY A 32 -3.04 -27.93 15.21
C GLY A 32 -3.99 -28.13 14.03
N ASP A 33 -4.40 -27.07 13.33
CA ASP A 33 -5.35 -27.14 12.22
C ASP A 33 -4.97 -26.18 11.09
N ILE A 34 -4.83 -26.74 9.89
CA ILE A 34 -4.43 -26.02 8.67
C ILE A 34 -5.44 -24.94 8.26
N LYS A 35 -6.70 -25.00 8.69
CA LYS A 35 -7.70 -23.96 8.37
C LYS A 35 -7.25 -22.57 8.83
N TYR A 36 -6.50 -22.48 9.94
CA TYR A 36 -5.99 -21.20 10.43
C TYR A 36 -4.88 -20.65 9.53
N PHE A 37 -4.09 -21.51 8.88
CA PHE A 37 -3.13 -21.09 7.86
C PHE A 37 -3.85 -20.49 6.65
N TYR A 38 -4.95 -21.10 6.19
CA TYR A 38 -5.74 -20.53 5.09
C TYR A 38 -6.36 -19.18 5.45
N ALA A 39 -6.79 -18.99 6.70
CA ALA A 39 -7.22 -17.68 7.18
C ALA A 39 -6.08 -16.64 7.18
N ALA A 40 -4.85 -17.05 7.54
CA ALA A 40 -3.68 -16.18 7.47
C ALA A 40 -3.32 -15.79 6.02
N ILE A 41 -3.39 -16.73 5.07
CA ILE A 41 -3.22 -16.45 3.63
C ILE A 41 -4.19 -15.37 3.18
N LEU A 42 -5.46 -15.48 3.58
CA LEU A 42 -6.49 -14.50 3.23
C LEU A 42 -6.16 -13.12 3.81
N GLY A 43 -5.66 -13.04 5.04
CA GLY A 43 -5.21 -11.80 5.66
C GLY A 43 -4.09 -11.12 4.88
N VAL A 44 -3.04 -11.86 4.51
CA VAL A 44 -1.94 -11.34 3.68
C VAL A 44 -2.45 -10.92 2.29
N ALA A 45 -3.35 -11.70 1.68
CA ALA A 45 -3.92 -11.39 0.38
C ALA A 45 -4.74 -10.08 0.41
N VAL A 46 -5.52 -9.86 1.47
CA VAL A 46 -6.25 -8.60 1.70
C VAL A 46 -5.28 -7.43 1.80
N THR A 47 -4.19 -7.54 2.57
CA THR A 47 -3.17 -6.49 2.67
C THR A 47 -2.58 -6.12 1.31
N LEU A 48 -2.19 -7.13 0.52
CA LEU A 48 -1.62 -6.90 -0.81
C LEU A 48 -2.65 -6.26 -1.75
N ALA A 49 -3.89 -6.75 -1.75
CA ALA A 49 -4.96 -6.21 -2.57
C ALA A 49 -5.23 -4.73 -2.25
N LEU A 50 -5.32 -4.37 -0.96
CA LEU A 50 -5.47 -2.98 -0.53
C LEU A 50 -4.29 -2.12 -1.02
N MET A 51 -3.07 -2.60 -0.86
CA MET A 51 -1.88 -1.92 -1.35
C MET A 51 -1.91 -1.67 -2.87
N TYR A 52 -2.31 -2.65 -3.67
CA TYR A 52 -2.42 -2.48 -5.13
C TYR A 52 -3.55 -1.52 -5.53
N ILE A 53 -4.70 -1.61 -4.86
CA ILE A 53 -5.81 -0.68 -5.10
C ILE A 53 -5.37 0.75 -4.78
N THR A 54 -4.71 0.97 -3.65
CA THR A 54 -4.27 2.30 -3.26
C THR A 54 -3.22 2.86 -4.21
N ASP A 55 -2.23 2.06 -4.65
CA ASP A 55 -1.25 2.49 -5.67
C ASP A 55 -1.95 2.89 -6.98
N TYR A 56 -3.00 2.16 -7.39
CA TYR A 56 -3.78 2.49 -8.60
C TYR A 56 -4.45 3.87 -8.52
N TYR A 57 -4.99 4.24 -7.37
CA TYR A 57 -5.71 5.51 -7.20
C TYR A 57 -4.81 6.70 -6.88
N THR A 58 -3.56 6.46 -6.50
CA THR A 58 -2.67 7.53 -5.99
C THR A 58 -1.44 7.75 -6.86
N SER A 59 -0.91 6.72 -7.53
CA SER A 59 0.26 6.86 -8.37
C SER A 59 -0.03 7.70 -9.62
N GLY A 60 0.85 8.65 -9.93
CA GLY A 60 0.80 9.48 -11.15
C GLY A 60 0.93 8.72 -12.48
N ARG A 61 1.05 7.39 -12.44
CA ARG A 61 1.17 6.51 -13.60
C ARG A 61 -0.18 5.99 -14.10
N PHE A 62 -1.22 6.06 -13.25
CA PHE A 62 -2.52 5.45 -13.55
C PHE A 62 -3.57 6.50 -13.93
N LYS A 63 -4.63 6.00 -14.59
CA LYS A 63 -5.71 6.82 -15.11
C LYS A 63 -6.37 7.75 -14.08
N PRO A 64 -6.62 7.36 -12.80
CA PRO A 64 -7.26 8.25 -11.83
C PRO A 64 -6.45 9.53 -11.59
N THR A 65 -5.16 9.40 -11.28
CA THR A 65 -4.29 10.56 -11.01
C THR A 65 -4.00 11.37 -12.28
N LEU A 66 -3.81 10.69 -13.43
CA LEU A 66 -3.66 11.38 -14.72
C LEU A 66 -4.91 12.18 -15.10
N GLY A 67 -6.10 11.67 -14.79
CA GLY A 67 -7.36 12.38 -15.01
C GLY A 67 -7.47 13.67 -14.19
N ILE A 68 -7.02 13.64 -12.94
CA ILE A 68 -6.93 14.83 -12.07
C ILE A 68 -5.94 15.84 -12.66
N SER A 69 -4.74 15.36 -13.05
CA SER A 69 -3.73 16.21 -13.68
C SER A 69 -4.25 16.87 -14.96
N SER A 70 -4.98 16.16 -15.82
CA SER A 70 -5.59 16.72 -17.02
C SER A 70 -6.69 17.74 -16.70
N ALA A 71 -7.46 17.52 -15.63
CA ALA A 71 -8.48 18.47 -15.18
C ALA A 71 -7.87 19.82 -14.74
N SER A 72 -6.60 19.86 -14.35
CA SER A 72 -5.89 21.10 -14.04
C SER A 72 -5.77 22.06 -15.24
N GLN A 73 -5.91 21.57 -16.48
CA GLN A 73 -5.89 22.42 -17.68
C GLN A 73 -7.15 23.30 -17.82
N THR A 74 -8.25 22.95 -17.15
CA THR A 74 -9.51 23.71 -17.19
C THR A 74 -9.72 24.61 -15.98
N GLY A 75 -8.79 24.58 -15.01
CA GLY A 75 -8.75 25.46 -13.85
C GLY A 75 -8.65 24.74 -12.50
N HIS A 76 -8.49 25.51 -11.43
CA HIS A 76 -8.36 24.96 -10.08
C HIS A 76 -9.65 24.30 -9.57
N ALA A 77 -10.81 24.86 -9.92
CA ALA A 77 -12.11 24.32 -9.48
C ALA A 77 -12.35 22.91 -10.04
N THR A 78 -12.08 22.68 -11.32
CA THR A 78 -12.23 21.38 -11.97
C THR A 78 -11.22 20.36 -11.44
N ASN A 79 -10.00 20.79 -11.13
CA ASN A 79 -9.02 19.94 -10.45
C ASN A 79 -9.51 19.45 -9.08
N ILE A 80 -10.05 20.34 -8.24
CA ILE A 80 -10.61 19.97 -6.93
C ILE A 80 -11.78 19.01 -7.08
N ILE A 81 -12.72 19.29 -7.98
CA ILE A 81 -13.88 18.44 -8.22
C ILE A 81 -13.46 17.04 -8.71
N ALA A 82 -12.51 16.97 -9.65
CA ALA A 82 -11.98 15.70 -10.15
C ALA A 82 -11.29 14.90 -9.04
N GLY A 83 -10.45 15.55 -8.24
CA GLY A 83 -9.78 14.94 -7.10
C GLY A 83 -10.76 14.38 -6.07
N PHE A 84 -11.79 15.16 -5.72
CA PHE A 84 -12.83 14.73 -4.78
C PHE A 84 -13.65 13.54 -5.31
N ALA A 85 -14.00 13.56 -6.59
CA ALA A 85 -14.71 12.44 -7.23
C ALA A 85 -13.86 11.15 -7.21
N VAL A 86 -12.56 11.26 -7.49
CA VAL A 86 -11.64 10.11 -7.42
C VAL A 86 -11.51 9.59 -5.99
N ALA A 87 -11.42 10.48 -5.00
CA ALA A 87 -11.38 10.10 -3.58
C ALA A 87 -12.62 9.30 -3.17
N LEU A 88 -13.82 9.77 -3.50
CA LEU A 88 -15.07 9.06 -3.23
C LEU A 88 -15.14 7.70 -3.95
N LYS A 89 -14.59 7.60 -5.16
CA LYS A 89 -14.54 6.33 -5.91
C LYS A 89 -13.52 5.34 -5.32
N SER A 90 -12.44 5.84 -4.73
CA SER A 90 -11.31 5.01 -4.26
C SER A 90 -11.68 4.07 -3.10
N THR A 91 -12.71 4.39 -2.32
CA THR A 91 -13.13 3.61 -1.14
C THR A 91 -13.97 2.38 -1.49
N GLY A 92 -14.56 2.31 -2.69
CA GLY A 92 -15.45 1.22 -3.07
C GLY A 92 -14.75 -0.14 -3.12
N TRP A 93 -13.60 -0.23 -3.79
CA TRP A 93 -12.85 -1.48 -3.89
C TRP A 93 -12.27 -1.97 -2.54
N PRO A 94 -11.65 -1.11 -1.71
CA PRO A 94 -11.21 -1.49 -0.37
C PRO A 94 -12.30 -2.10 0.49
N VAL A 95 -13.49 -1.51 0.51
CA VAL A 95 -14.64 -2.03 1.29
C VAL A 95 -15.05 -3.43 0.81
N ILE A 96 -15.08 -3.66 -0.50
CA ILE A 96 -15.39 -4.97 -1.07
C ILE A 96 -14.33 -6.00 -0.68
N VAL A 97 -13.05 -5.66 -0.82
CA VAL A 97 -11.93 -6.56 -0.48
C VAL A 97 -11.95 -6.94 1.00
N ILE A 98 -12.15 -5.96 1.89
CA ILE A 98 -12.24 -6.22 3.34
C ILE A 98 -13.45 -7.09 3.65
N SER A 99 -14.61 -6.81 3.05
CA SER A 99 -15.84 -7.57 3.28
C SER A 99 -15.68 -9.04 2.85
N VAL A 100 -15.12 -9.27 1.66
CA VAL A 100 -14.81 -10.63 1.16
C VAL A 100 -13.77 -11.31 2.05
N GLY A 101 -12.75 -10.58 2.50
CA GLY A 101 -11.75 -11.07 3.46
C GLY A 101 -12.36 -11.52 4.78
N VAL A 102 -13.25 -10.72 5.37
CA VAL A 102 -13.92 -11.05 6.64
C VAL A 102 -14.83 -12.27 6.46
N LEU A 103 -15.67 -12.29 5.42
CA LEU A 103 -16.57 -13.41 5.15
C LEU A 103 -15.81 -14.71 4.82
N GLY A 104 -14.72 -14.61 4.07
CA GLY A 104 -13.85 -15.74 3.75
C GLY A 104 -13.12 -16.27 4.98
N ALA A 105 -12.59 -15.41 5.84
CA ALA A 105 -11.94 -15.85 7.07
C ALA A 105 -12.94 -16.51 8.03
N TYR A 106 -14.15 -15.95 8.11
CA TYR A 106 -15.24 -16.52 8.89
C TYR A 106 -15.68 -17.90 8.40
N SER A 107 -15.80 -18.10 7.09
CA SER A 107 -16.21 -19.40 6.55
C SER A 107 -15.15 -20.49 6.75
N ILE A 108 -13.87 -20.11 6.82
CA ILE A 108 -12.75 -21.04 7.03
C ILE A 108 -12.64 -21.48 8.50
N ALA A 109 -12.66 -20.52 9.43
CA ALA A 109 -12.35 -20.82 10.84
C ALA A 109 -13.14 -19.98 11.86
N GLY A 110 -14.33 -19.48 11.47
CA GLY A 110 -15.22 -18.70 12.31
C GLY A 110 -14.61 -17.39 12.78
N ILE A 111 -15.05 -16.89 13.93
CA ILE A 111 -14.56 -15.63 14.52
C ILE A 111 -13.05 -15.68 14.77
N TYR A 112 -12.51 -16.84 15.17
CA TYR A 112 -11.08 -17.00 15.37
C TYR A 112 -10.30 -16.90 14.04
N GLY A 113 -10.87 -17.39 12.94
CA GLY A 113 -10.34 -17.19 11.59
C GLY A 113 -10.20 -15.72 11.22
N ILE A 114 -11.21 -14.90 11.54
CA ILE A 114 -11.12 -13.44 11.36
C ILE A 114 -9.95 -12.86 12.18
N GLY A 115 -9.79 -13.32 13.43
CA GLY A 115 -8.67 -12.92 14.29
C GLY A 115 -7.30 -13.30 13.70
N VAL A 116 -7.16 -14.52 13.17
CA VAL A 116 -5.92 -14.96 12.52
C VAL A 116 -5.64 -14.18 11.24
N ALA A 117 -6.66 -13.90 10.42
CA ALA A 117 -6.52 -13.06 9.23
C ALA A 117 -6.09 -11.63 9.59
N ALA A 118 -6.65 -11.05 10.65
CA ALA A 118 -6.26 -9.73 11.17
C ALA A 118 -4.81 -9.73 11.68
N MET A 119 -4.39 -10.78 12.40
CA MET A 119 -3.00 -10.94 12.83
C MET A 119 -2.04 -11.06 11.65
N ALA A 120 -2.44 -11.77 10.59
CA ALA A 120 -1.64 -11.90 9.38
C ALA A 120 -1.48 -10.56 8.65
N LEU A 121 -2.52 -9.73 8.62
CA LEU A 121 -2.41 -8.35 8.12
C LEU A 121 -1.41 -7.54 8.95
N VAL A 122 -1.49 -7.59 10.28
CA VAL A 122 -0.60 -6.83 11.17
C VAL A 122 0.85 -7.35 11.15
N SER A 123 1.09 -8.62 10.81
CA SER A 123 2.45 -9.16 10.66
C SER A 123 3.27 -8.42 9.59
N MET A 124 2.58 -7.81 8.62
CA MET A 124 3.20 -7.01 7.56
C MET A 124 3.55 -5.58 8.02
N ALA A 125 3.14 -5.18 9.23
CA ALA A 125 3.26 -3.80 9.72
C ALA A 125 4.71 -3.28 9.69
N GLY A 126 5.71 -4.11 10.00
CA GLY A 126 7.11 -3.67 9.95
C GLY A 126 7.54 -3.17 8.57
N MET A 127 7.15 -3.89 7.52
CA MET A 127 7.40 -3.46 6.13
C MET A 127 6.56 -2.23 5.77
N ILE A 128 5.29 -2.20 6.16
CA ILE A 128 4.37 -1.08 5.89
C ILE A 128 4.89 0.22 6.53
N VAL A 129 5.29 0.19 7.79
CA VAL A 129 5.86 1.36 8.51
C VAL A 129 7.18 1.80 7.86
N THR A 130 7.99 0.87 7.37
CA THR A 130 9.22 1.19 6.63
C THR A 130 8.91 1.95 5.34
N LEU A 131 7.88 1.52 4.60
CA LEU A 131 7.41 2.21 3.39
C LEU A 131 6.81 3.59 3.68
N ASP A 132 6.13 3.73 4.81
CA ASP A 132 5.54 5.02 5.22
C ASP A 132 6.64 6.01 5.59
N SER A 133 7.67 5.53 6.30
CA SER A 133 8.82 6.32 6.72
C SER A 133 9.70 6.77 5.53
N PHE A 134 9.70 6.01 4.43
CA PHE A 134 10.44 6.37 3.22
C PHE A 134 10.04 7.73 2.66
N GLY A 135 8.74 8.05 2.64
CA GLY A 135 8.23 9.29 2.04
C GLY A 135 8.76 10.57 2.69
N PRO A 136 8.56 10.77 4.02
CA PRO A 136 9.09 11.93 4.73
C PRO A 136 10.62 12.08 4.62
N ILE A 137 11.35 10.97 4.54
CA ILE A 137 12.82 11.01 4.36
C ILE A 137 13.17 11.57 2.98
N THR A 138 12.49 11.12 1.92
CA THR A 138 12.76 11.57 0.55
C THR A 138 12.32 13.01 0.30
N ASP A 139 11.20 13.44 0.89
CA ASP A 139 10.70 14.82 0.82
C ASP A 139 11.71 15.79 1.47
N ASN A 140 12.14 15.48 2.70
CA ASN A 140 13.16 16.28 3.40
C ASN A 140 14.49 16.34 2.64
N ALA A 141 14.91 15.23 2.01
CA ALA A 141 16.12 15.23 1.19
C ALA A 141 16.01 16.17 -0.02
N GLY A 142 14.86 16.17 -0.71
CA GLY A 142 14.58 17.12 -1.80
C GLY A 142 14.54 18.57 -1.31
N GLY A 143 13.89 18.83 -0.18
CA GLY A 143 13.83 20.15 0.43
C GLY A 143 15.22 20.69 0.84
N ILE A 144 16.09 19.85 1.41
CA ILE A 144 17.48 20.22 1.72
C ILE A 144 18.25 20.54 0.43
N ALA A 145 18.11 19.74 -0.62
CA ALA A 145 18.77 20.00 -1.90
C ALA A 145 18.35 21.35 -2.51
N GLU A 146 17.06 21.69 -2.42
CA GLU A 146 16.53 22.98 -2.89
C GLU A 146 17.01 24.15 -2.03
N MET A 147 16.92 24.05 -0.71
CA MET A 147 17.30 25.13 0.21
C MET A 147 18.82 25.39 0.22
N ALA A 148 19.63 24.38 -0.12
CA ALA A 148 21.09 24.49 -0.20
C ALA A 148 21.59 24.85 -1.61
N ASP A 149 20.69 25.19 -2.55
CA ASP A 149 21.00 25.56 -3.94
C ASP A 149 21.91 24.53 -4.64
N MET A 150 21.63 23.24 -4.39
CA MET A 150 22.41 22.14 -4.97
C MET A 150 22.15 22.01 -6.48
N PRO A 151 23.10 21.43 -7.26
CA PRO A 151 22.93 21.27 -8.70
C PRO A 151 21.67 20.48 -9.07
N GLU A 152 21.03 20.82 -10.20
CA GLU A 152 19.82 20.15 -10.71
C GLU A 152 19.94 18.63 -10.81
N SER A 153 21.16 18.11 -11.03
CA SER A 153 21.44 16.67 -11.04
C SER A 153 21.04 15.96 -9.73
N VAL A 154 21.09 16.65 -8.59
CA VAL A 154 20.66 16.13 -7.29
C VAL A 154 19.13 16.10 -7.23
N ARG A 155 18.47 17.17 -7.68
CA ARG A 155 17.00 17.26 -7.75
C ARG A 155 16.39 16.24 -8.70
N ALA A 156 17.04 16.00 -9.83
CA ALA A 156 16.65 14.95 -10.78
C ALA A 156 16.63 13.54 -10.16
N VAL A 157 17.33 13.34 -9.03
CA VAL A 157 17.28 12.10 -8.25
C VAL A 157 16.24 12.17 -7.14
N THR A 158 16.12 13.28 -6.40
CA THR A 158 15.19 13.41 -5.26
C THR A 158 13.73 13.52 -5.67
N ASP A 159 13.39 14.25 -6.73
CA ASP A 159 11.99 14.48 -7.13
C ASP A 159 11.29 13.16 -7.53
N PRO A 160 11.92 12.25 -8.29
CA PRO A 160 11.33 10.94 -8.54
C PRO A 160 11.23 10.03 -7.30
N LEU A 161 12.02 10.28 -6.26
CA LEU A 161 11.94 9.54 -4.99
C LEU A 161 10.80 10.07 -4.13
N ASP A 162 10.64 11.39 -4.02
CA ASP A 162 9.52 12.04 -3.33
C ASP A 162 8.17 11.68 -3.97
N ALA A 163 8.09 11.70 -5.31
CA ALA A 163 6.88 11.26 -6.01
C ALA A 163 6.48 9.80 -5.68
N VAL A 164 7.47 8.92 -5.45
CA VAL A 164 7.23 7.55 -4.98
C VAL A 164 6.84 7.56 -3.51
N GLY A 165 7.50 8.36 -2.67
CA GLY A 165 7.18 8.57 -1.26
C GLY A 165 5.72 8.99 -1.00
N ASN A 166 5.20 9.89 -1.84
CA ASN A 166 3.79 10.32 -1.78
C ASN A 166 2.81 9.17 -2.08
N THR A 167 3.19 8.26 -2.99
CA THR A 167 2.40 7.06 -3.30
C THR A 167 2.50 6.03 -2.16
N THR A 168 3.70 5.80 -1.62
CA THR A 168 3.90 4.82 -0.54
C THR A 168 3.18 5.24 0.74
N LYS A 169 3.23 6.53 1.09
CA LYS A 169 2.48 7.11 2.22
C LYS A 169 0.97 6.91 2.13
N ALA A 170 0.43 6.83 0.92
CA ALA A 170 -0.99 6.54 0.75
C ALA A 170 -1.26 5.04 0.90
N VAL A 171 -0.41 4.20 0.31
CA VAL A 171 -0.49 2.73 0.39
C VAL A 171 -0.44 2.21 1.83
N THR A 172 0.22 2.93 2.73
CA THR A 172 0.49 2.52 4.12
C THR A 172 -0.56 2.99 5.13
N LYS A 173 -1.59 3.72 4.68
CA LYS A 173 -2.72 4.17 5.49
C LYS A 173 -3.90 3.21 5.40
#